data_AF-A0A9R0ZYZ0-F1
#
_entry.id   AF-A0A9R0ZYZ0-F1
#
_cell.length_a   1.000
_cell.length_b   1.000
_cell.length_c   1.000
_cell.angle_alpha   90.00
_cell.angle_beta   90.00
_cell.angle_gamma   90.00
#
_symmetry.space_group_name_H-M   'P 1'
#
loop_
_entity.id
_entity.type
_entity.pdbx_description
1 polymer ?
#
loop_
_entity_poly.entity_id
_entity_poly.type
_entity_poly.pdbx_seq_one_letter_code
_entity_poly.pdbx_strand_id
1 'polypeptide(L)'
;MFGDRGKVVEGFINQLGVLSHKSVKGFFTHCGWNSVLESITMGVPILAFPLGAEQKLNAKFVVDVVHMGLRVWPKEDADKEGSGLVVSGDVQVLARELIFGEEGRRAAARASELSASSRKAMDVGGSSYENLTKMVHEVCETRAGSE
;
A
#
# COMPACT_ATOMS: atom_id res chain seq x y z
N MET A 1 15.61 -23.93 0.74
CA MET A 1 14.24 -24.29 1.13
C MET A 1 13.85 -23.41 2.32
N PHE A 2 12.68 -22.75 2.31
CA PHE A 2 12.29 -21.74 3.31
C PHE A 2 11.97 -22.30 4.72
N GLY A 3 12.24 -23.59 4.94
CA GLY A 3 11.88 -24.31 6.17
C GLY A 3 10.38 -24.25 6.45
N ASP A 4 10.04 -24.30 7.73
CA ASP A 4 8.71 -24.09 8.29
C ASP A 4 8.33 -22.59 8.42
N ARG A 5 9.23 -21.68 8.03
CA ARG A 5 9.09 -20.23 8.24
C ARG A 5 8.69 -19.43 6.98
N GLY A 6 8.45 -20.11 5.87
CA GLY A 6 8.04 -19.44 4.63
C GLY A 6 7.23 -20.36 3.72
N LYS A 7 6.26 -19.76 3.02
CA LYS A 7 5.44 -20.44 2.01
C LYS A 7 5.55 -19.67 0.71
N VAL A 8 5.86 -20.38 -0.37
CA VAL A 8 5.78 -19.85 -1.73
C VAL A 8 4.50 -20.38 -2.35
N VAL A 9 3.75 -19.49 -3.00
CA VAL A 9 2.54 -19.82 -3.75
C VAL A 9 2.75 -19.31 -5.16
N GLU A 10 2.62 -20.20 -6.14
CA GLU A 10 2.69 -19.85 -7.56
C GLU A 10 1.27 -19.66 -8.11
N GLY A 11 1.09 -18.67 -8.98
CA GLY A 11 -0.21 -18.32 -9.54
C GLY A 11 -1.04 -17.41 -8.63
N PHE A 12 -2.36 -17.58 -8.67
CA PHE A 12 -3.30 -16.70 -7.96
C PHE A 12 -3.34 -16.97 -6.46
N ILE A 13 -3.41 -15.90 -5.68
CA ILE A 13 -3.72 -15.93 -4.25
C ILE A 13 -4.78 -14.89 -3.95
N ASN A 14 -5.68 -15.19 -3.00
CA ASN A 14 -6.60 -14.20 -2.45
C ASN A 14 -5.81 -13.19 -1.60
N GLN A 15 -5.21 -12.19 -2.24
CA GLN A 15 -4.35 -11.18 -1.61
C GLN A 15 -5.10 -10.43 -0.50
N LEU A 16 -6.34 -10.02 -0.73
CA LEU A 16 -7.18 -9.39 0.29
C LEU A 16 -7.41 -10.31 1.49
N GLY A 17 -7.68 -11.59 1.25
CA GLY A 17 -7.79 -12.59 2.32
C GLY A 17 -6.52 -12.69 3.17
N VAL A 18 -5.34 -12.69 2.53
CA VAL A 18 -4.05 -12.67 3.24
C VAL A 18 -3.86 -11.38 4.03
N LEU A 19 -4.03 -10.21 3.39
CA LEU A 19 -3.85 -8.91 4.02
C LEU A 19 -4.82 -8.65 5.19
N SER A 20 -6.03 -9.20 5.13
CA SER A 20 -7.02 -9.11 6.21
C SER A 20 -6.63 -9.89 7.47
N HIS A 21 -5.67 -10.82 7.37
CA HIS A 21 -5.33 -11.69 8.48
C HIS A 21 -4.45 -10.98 9.51
N LYS A 22 -4.85 -11.04 10.79
CA LYS A 22 -4.18 -10.36 11.92
C LYS A 22 -2.68 -10.65 12.09
N SER A 23 -2.21 -11.78 11.57
CA SER A 23 -0.79 -12.16 11.62
C SER A 23 0.06 -11.50 10.53
N VAL A 24 -0.55 -10.87 9.52
CA VAL A 24 0.18 -10.08 8.52
C VAL A 24 0.54 -8.73 9.14
N LYS A 25 1.83 -8.40 9.10
CA LYS A 25 2.39 -7.19 9.73
C LYS A 25 3.13 -6.28 8.77
N GLY A 26 3.23 -6.66 7.50
CA GLY A 26 3.84 -5.84 6.48
C GLY A 26 3.51 -6.38 5.09
N PHE A 27 3.45 -5.48 4.12
CA PHE A 27 3.21 -5.82 2.73
C PHE A 27 4.34 -5.27 1.86
N PHE A 28 5.13 -6.17 1.26
CA PHE A 28 6.15 -5.80 0.29
C PHE A 28 5.52 -5.66 -1.10
N THR A 29 5.53 -4.46 -1.66
CA THR A 29 4.83 -4.18 -2.92
C THR A 29 5.56 -3.14 -3.75
N HIS A 30 5.35 -3.24 -5.06
CA HIS A 30 5.75 -2.26 -6.05
C HIS A 30 4.99 -0.93 -6.00
N CYS A 31 4.05 -0.75 -5.08
CA CYS A 31 3.29 0.50 -4.91
C CYS A 31 2.42 0.91 -6.11
N GLY A 32 1.92 -0.05 -6.89
CA GLY A 32 0.77 0.21 -7.76
C GLY A 32 -0.42 0.69 -6.92
N TRP A 33 -1.18 1.66 -7.42
CA TRP A 33 -2.18 2.36 -6.59
C TRP A 33 -3.24 1.43 -5.98
N ASN A 34 -3.66 0.38 -6.71
CA ASN A 34 -4.58 -0.63 -6.16
C ASN A 34 -3.99 -1.35 -4.95
N SER A 35 -2.74 -1.82 -5.01
CA SER A 35 -2.08 -2.47 -3.86
C SER A 35 -1.91 -1.52 -2.68
N VAL A 36 -1.68 -0.23 -2.94
CA VAL A 36 -1.63 0.80 -1.88
C VAL A 36 -3.00 0.92 -1.20
N LEU A 37 -4.09 1.03 -1.97
CA LEU A 37 -5.44 1.13 -1.43
C LEU A 37 -5.86 -0.12 -0.65
N GLU A 38 -5.51 -1.32 -1.13
CA GLU A 38 -5.76 -2.57 -0.41
C GLU A 38 -5.03 -2.58 0.95
N SER A 39 -3.77 -2.16 0.97
CA SER A 39 -2.98 -2.06 2.22
C SER A 39 -3.56 -1.04 3.19
N ILE A 40 -3.95 0.14 2.69
CA ILE A 40 -4.63 1.18 3.49
C ILE A 40 -5.92 0.63 4.07
N THR A 41 -6.75 -0.01 3.25
CA THR A 41 -8.05 -0.55 3.68
C THR A 41 -7.88 -1.65 4.73
N MET A 42 -6.88 -2.52 4.58
CA MET A 42 -6.58 -3.60 5.53
C MET A 42 -5.75 -3.14 6.75
N GLY A 43 -5.25 -1.90 6.76
CA GLY A 43 -4.43 -1.37 7.86
C GLY A 43 -3.07 -2.06 7.98
N VAL A 44 -2.48 -2.46 6.85
CA VAL A 44 -1.18 -3.12 6.80
C VAL A 44 -0.12 -2.11 6.35
N PRO A 45 1.01 -1.95 7.07
CA PRO A 45 2.06 -1.05 6.64
C PRO A 45 2.85 -1.62 5.46
N ILE A 46 3.41 -0.74 4.64
CA ILE A 46 4.03 -1.10 3.35
C ILE A 46 5.56 -1.08 3.45
N LEU A 47 6.20 -2.09 2.87
CA LEU A 47 7.58 -2.00 2.41
C LEU A 47 7.55 -1.66 0.90
N ALA A 48 7.86 -0.42 0.57
CA ALA A 48 7.69 0.15 -0.76
C ALA A 48 8.88 -0.17 -1.67
N PHE A 49 8.64 -0.75 -2.84
CA PHE A 49 9.67 -1.09 -3.82
C PHE A 49 9.23 -0.78 -5.27
N PRO A 50 9.11 0.51 -5.63
CA PRO A 50 8.53 0.92 -6.91
C PRO A 50 9.37 0.48 -8.11
N LEU A 51 8.70 -0.04 -9.15
CA LEU A 51 9.35 -0.57 -10.35
C LEU A 51 9.18 0.33 -11.59
N GLY A 52 8.09 1.09 -11.70
CA GLY A 52 7.83 1.95 -12.86
C GLY A 52 6.56 2.81 -12.76
N ALA A 53 6.19 3.46 -13.87
CA ALA A 53 5.00 4.31 -13.96
C ALA A 53 4.90 5.36 -12.83
N GLU A 54 3.73 5.51 -12.21
CA GLU A 54 3.46 6.42 -11.10
C GLU A 54 3.90 5.87 -9.74
N GLN A 55 4.41 4.63 -9.67
CA GLN A 55 4.69 3.93 -8.43
C GLN A 55 5.72 4.65 -7.55
N LYS A 56 6.67 5.38 -8.14
CA LYS A 56 7.62 6.20 -7.39
C LYS A 56 6.92 7.32 -6.63
N LEU A 57 5.90 7.94 -7.23
CA LEU A 57 5.07 8.95 -6.57
C LEU A 57 4.19 8.31 -5.49
N ASN A 58 3.60 7.15 -5.76
CA ASN A 58 2.83 6.41 -4.76
C ASN A 58 3.70 6.00 -3.57
N ALA A 59 4.92 5.51 -3.80
CA ALA A 59 5.88 5.19 -2.75
C ALA A 59 6.25 6.44 -1.93
N LYS A 60 6.43 7.60 -2.59
CA LYS A 60 6.64 8.88 -1.92
C LYS A 60 5.44 9.26 -1.04
N PHE A 61 4.22 9.12 -1.56
CA PHE A 61 3.01 9.35 -0.79
C PHE A 61 2.93 8.45 0.45
N VAL A 62 3.12 7.13 0.29
CA VAL A 62 3.07 6.15 1.38
C VAL A 62 4.05 6.46 2.49
N VAL A 63 5.29 6.81 2.15
CA VAL A 63 6.40 6.94 3.11
C VAL A 63 6.54 8.37 3.64
N ASP A 64 6.52 9.35 2.74
CA ASP A 64 6.84 10.74 3.08
C ASP A 64 5.60 11.57 3.45
N VAL A 65 4.39 11.16 3.04
CA VAL A 65 3.16 11.96 3.25
C VAL A 65 2.25 11.33 4.30
N VAL A 66 1.92 10.05 4.15
CA VAL A 66 1.00 9.36 5.09
C VAL A 66 1.71 8.50 6.13
N HIS A 67 3.04 8.40 6.03
CA HIS A 67 3.93 7.73 6.99
C HIS A 67 3.48 6.31 7.36
N MET A 68 3.03 5.54 6.36
CA MET A 68 2.47 4.19 6.51
C MET A 68 3.44 3.09 6.04
N GLY A 69 4.72 3.41 5.88
CA GLY A 69 5.66 2.43 5.36
C GLY A 69 7.11 2.90 5.32
N LEU A 70 7.96 1.98 4.86
CA LEU A 70 9.39 2.20 4.64
C LEU A 70 9.70 2.01 3.15
N ARG A 71 10.76 2.67 2.64
CA ARG A 71 11.15 2.56 1.23
C ARG A 71 12.41 1.74 1.05
N VAL A 72 12.33 0.76 0.17
CA VAL A 72 13.49 0.07 -0.39
C VAL A 72 13.97 0.87 -1.60
N TRP A 73 15.26 1.22 -1.63
CA TRP A 73 15.86 1.99 -2.72
C TRP A 73 17.22 1.40 -3.12
N PRO A 74 17.56 1.40 -4.43
CA PRO A 74 18.91 1.08 -4.89
C PRO A 74 19.92 2.04 -4.25
N LYS A 75 21.02 1.52 -3.70
CA LYS A 75 22.15 2.36 -3.27
C LYS A 75 22.98 2.70 -4.49
N GLU A 76 23.42 3.96 -4.60
CA GLU A 76 24.26 4.44 -5.72
C GLU A 76 25.52 3.57 -5.91
N ASP A 77 26.12 3.10 -4.81
CA ASP A 77 27.32 2.25 -4.83
C ASP A 77 27.06 0.81 -5.34
N ALA A 78 25.81 0.34 -5.20
CA ALA A 78 25.37 -0.97 -5.64
C ALA A 78 24.78 -0.94 -7.07
N ASP A 79 24.33 0.22 -7.52
CA ASP A 79 23.73 0.44 -8.83
C ASP A 79 24.77 0.90 -9.86
N LYS A 80 25.87 0.13 -9.97
CA LYS A 80 27.06 0.46 -10.79
C LYS A 80 26.76 0.71 -12.27
N GLU A 81 25.57 0.35 -12.75
CA GLU A 81 25.15 0.46 -14.16
C GLU A 81 23.77 1.13 -14.34
N GLY A 82 23.15 1.70 -13.29
CA GLY A 82 21.77 2.19 -13.38
C GLY A 82 20.73 1.07 -13.58
N SER A 83 21.11 -0.15 -13.25
CA SER A 83 20.32 -1.39 -13.28
C SER A 83 19.06 -1.34 -12.38
N GLY A 84 19.04 -0.46 -11.37
CA GLY A 84 17.97 -0.40 -10.37
C GLY A 84 17.93 -1.58 -9.40
N LEU A 85 19.02 -2.36 -9.30
CA LEU A 85 19.10 -3.52 -8.43
C LEU A 85 19.23 -3.13 -6.95
N VAL A 86 18.59 -3.91 -6.09
CA VAL A 86 18.67 -3.76 -4.63
C VAL A 86 19.35 -4.95 -4.01
N VAL A 87 20.23 -4.67 -3.04
CA VAL A 87 20.93 -5.68 -2.26
C VAL A 87 19.93 -6.38 -1.31
N SER A 88 19.89 -7.70 -1.35
CA SER A 88 18.98 -8.51 -0.52
C SER A 88 19.12 -8.23 0.99
N GLY A 89 20.33 -7.90 1.44
CA GLY A 89 20.60 -7.49 2.83
C GLY A 89 19.84 -6.22 3.24
N ASP A 90 19.70 -5.24 2.34
CA ASP A 90 18.96 -4.01 2.61
C ASP A 90 17.46 -4.29 2.73
N VAL A 91 16.92 -5.17 1.86
CA VAL A 91 15.53 -5.64 1.95
C VAL A 91 15.30 -6.35 3.29
N GLN A 92 16.23 -7.22 3.70
CA GLN A 92 16.13 -7.94 4.97
C GLN A 92 16.10 -6.97 6.17
N VAL A 93 16.98 -5.98 6.21
CA VAL A 93 17.04 -5.00 7.31
C VAL A 93 15.73 -4.21 7.38
N LEU A 94 15.24 -3.69 6.25
CA LEU A 94 14.02 -2.90 6.21
C LEU A 94 12.76 -3.74 6.50
N ALA A 95 12.70 -4.99 6.03
CA ALA A 95 11.60 -5.89 6.36
C ALA A 95 11.55 -6.22 7.86
N ARG A 96 12.72 -6.41 8.50
CA ARG A 96 12.78 -6.59 9.96
C ARG A 96 12.38 -5.32 10.72
N GLU A 97 12.82 -4.16 10.26
CA GLU A 97 12.42 -2.87 10.85
C GLU A 97 10.91 -2.64 10.72
N LEU A 98 10.31 -2.95 9.56
CA LEU A 98 8.87 -2.81 9.36
C LEU A 98 8.05 -3.70 10.31
N ILE A 99 8.50 -4.94 10.57
CA ILE A 99 7.74 -5.91 11.36
C ILE A 99 7.99 -5.78 12.87
N PHE A 100 9.24 -5.52 13.28
CA PHE A 100 9.66 -5.59 14.69
C PHE A 100 10.21 -4.26 15.23
N GLY A 101 10.56 -3.33 14.36
CA GLY A 101 11.20 -2.07 14.68
C GLY A 101 10.24 -0.99 15.16
N GLU A 102 10.82 0.14 15.52
CA GLU A 102 10.06 1.30 16.02
C GLU A 102 9.40 2.06 14.88
N GLU A 103 10.09 2.23 13.74
CA GLU A 103 9.50 2.86 12.56
C GLU A 103 8.35 2.01 12.00
N GLY A 104 8.50 0.68 12.05
CA GLY A 104 7.46 -0.28 11.71
C GLY A 104 6.20 -0.15 12.59
N ARG A 105 6.37 0.01 13.91
CA ARG A 105 5.24 0.26 14.83
C ARG A 105 4.52 1.57 14.51
N ARG A 106 5.24 2.64 14.22
CA ARG A 106 4.65 3.93 13.82
C ARG A 106 3.88 3.82 12.50
N ALA A 107 4.47 3.15 11.50
CA ALA A 107 3.84 2.87 10.23
C ALA A 107 2.55 2.04 10.39
N ALA A 108 2.57 1.02 11.25
CA ALA A 108 1.40 0.19 11.54
C ALA A 108 0.28 0.99 12.25
N ALA A 109 0.64 1.88 13.19
CA ALA A 109 -0.32 2.78 13.82
C ALA A 109 -0.99 3.70 12.77
N ARG A 110 -0.18 4.31 11.88
CA ARG A 110 -0.71 5.09 10.76
C ARG A 110 -1.61 4.28 9.84
N ALA A 111 -1.23 3.04 9.53
CA ALA A 111 -2.03 2.17 8.68
C ALA A 111 -3.40 1.90 9.29
N SER A 112 -3.46 1.61 10.59
CA SER A 112 -4.71 1.40 11.31
C SER A 112 -5.62 2.63 11.28
N GLU A 113 -5.06 3.83 11.46
CA GLU A 113 -5.83 5.07 11.42
C GLU A 113 -6.37 5.38 10.01
N LEU A 114 -5.54 5.19 8.98
CA LEU A 114 -5.96 5.37 7.58
C LEU A 114 -7.01 4.33 7.19
N SER A 115 -6.90 3.11 7.70
CA SER A 115 -7.90 2.05 7.53
C SER A 115 -9.25 2.41 8.13
N ALA A 116 -9.27 3.05 9.31
CA ALA A 116 -10.51 3.54 9.90
C ALA A 116 -11.11 4.70 9.06
N SER A 117 -10.27 5.64 8.63
CA SER A 117 -10.69 6.76 7.78
C SER A 117 -11.21 6.30 6.42
N SER A 118 -10.60 5.30 5.80
CA SER A 118 -11.03 4.78 4.49
C SER A 118 -12.40 4.12 4.56
N ARG A 119 -12.68 3.35 5.62
CA ARG A 119 -14.04 2.83 5.88
C ARG A 119 -15.05 3.95 6.05
N LYS A 120 -14.74 4.92 6.92
CA LYS A 120 -15.63 6.07 7.18
C LYS A 120 -15.92 6.89 5.92
N ALA A 121 -14.96 7.03 5.01
CA ALA A 121 -15.17 7.75 3.75
C ALA A 121 -16.19 7.06 2.84
N MET A 122 -16.30 5.73 2.92
CA MET A 122 -17.18 4.90 2.09
C MET A 122 -18.55 4.62 2.72
N ASP A 123 -18.69 4.73 4.04
CA ASP A 123 -19.96 4.56 4.74
C ASP A 123 -21.02 5.58 4.28
N VAL A 124 -22.30 5.30 4.54
CA VAL A 124 -23.40 6.24 4.25
C VAL A 124 -23.16 7.56 4.98
N GLY A 125 -23.16 8.67 4.23
CA GLY A 125 -22.80 10.01 4.74
C GLY A 125 -21.28 10.26 4.85
N GLY A 126 -20.45 9.31 4.39
CA GLY A 126 -19.02 9.48 4.21
C GLY A 126 -18.67 10.32 2.99
N SER A 127 -17.48 10.91 2.96
CA SER A 127 -17.07 11.84 1.91
C SER A 127 -17.07 11.24 0.50
N SER A 128 -16.58 10.01 0.32
CA SER A 128 -16.58 9.35 -0.98
C SER A 128 -17.99 8.90 -1.38
N TYR A 129 -18.80 8.45 -0.42
CA TYR A 129 -20.21 8.14 -0.64
C TYR A 129 -20.99 9.37 -1.15
N GLU A 130 -20.84 10.51 -0.48
CA GLU A 130 -21.49 11.76 -0.85
C GLU A 130 -21.01 12.27 -2.21
N ASN A 131 -19.71 12.20 -2.49
CA ASN A 131 -19.16 12.62 -3.78
C ASN A 131 -19.70 11.76 -4.93
N LEU A 132 -19.79 10.44 -4.73
CA LEU A 132 -20.39 9.55 -5.73
C LEU A 132 -21.87 9.86 -5.92
N THR A 133 -22.61 10.11 -4.83
CA THR A 133 -24.03 10.48 -4.89
C THR A 133 -24.22 11.76 -5.70
N LYS A 134 -23.43 12.81 -5.43
CA LYS A 134 -23.45 14.07 -6.18
C LYS A 134 -23.14 13.85 -7.66
N MET A 135 -22.11 13.09 -7.98
CA MET A 135 -21.73 12.76 -9.35
C MET A 135 -22.88 12.06 -10.11
N VAL A 136 -23.56 11.10 -9.47
CA VAL A 136 -24.72 10.41 -10.07
C VAL A 136 -25.86 11.41 -10.35
N HIS A 137 -26.18 12.28 -9.40
CA HIS A 137 -27.20 13.31 -9.58
C HIS A 137 -26.89 14.23 -10.77
N GLU A 138 -25.67 14.78 -10.83
CA GLU A 138 -25.26 15.69 -11.92
C GLU A 138 -25.34 15.03 -13.30
N VAL A 139 -24.92 13.77 -13.42
CA VAL A 139 -24.99 13.02 -14.69
C VAL A 139 -26.44 12.75 -15.10
N CYS A 140 -27.32 12.46 -14.14
CA CYS A 140 -28.75 12.25 -14.41
C CYS A 140 -29.46 13.55 -14.84
N GLU A 141 -29.18 14.67 -14.18
CA GLU A 141 -29.76 15.98 -14.53
C GLU A 141 -29.29 16.48 -15.90
N THR A 142 -28.01 16.28 -16.23
CA THR A 142 -27.45 16.66 -17.53
C THR A 142 -28.14 15.90 -18.68
N ARG A 143 -28.50 14.64 -18.46
CA ARG A 143 -29.25 13.82 -19.45
C ARG A 143 -30.70 14.30 -19.63
N ALA A 144 -31.37 14.69 -18.54
CA ALA A 144 -32.74 15.20 -18.61
C ALA A 144 -32.85 16.58 -19.27
N GLY A 145 -31.77 17.39 -19.26
CA GLY A 145 -31.71 18.69 -19.93
C GLY A 145 -31.17 18.67 -21.36
N SER A 146 -30.82 17.49 -21.89
CA SER A 146 -30.35 17.30 -23.28
C SER A 146 -31.35 16.53 -24.16
N GLU A 147 -32.54 16.26 -23.65
CA GLU A 147 -33.75 15.83 -24.38
C GLU A 147 -34.70 17.03 -24.57
#